data_AF-A0A524NMY0-F1
#
_entry.id   AF-A0A524NMY0-F1
#
_cell.length_a   1.000
_cell.length_b   1.000
_cell.length_c   1.000
_cell.angle_alpha   90.00
_cell.angle_beta   90.00
_cell.angle_gamma   90.00
#
_symmetry.space_group_name_H-M   'P 1'
#
loop_
_entity.id
_entity.type
_entity.pdbx_description
1 polymer ?
#
loop_
_entity_poly.entity_id
_entity_poly.type
_entity_poly.pdbx_seq_one_letter_code
_entity_poly.pdbx_strand_id
1 'polypeptide(L)'
;MRRDPPFGKLIPAYDPSVTGFKNLIPAASGTVIDLQSVVIASNGAAGTATFSTNGTPFKTLAVPANGSADCEIGSYELPIGSGLDVTTTTSMAVTAWYGLVDETTPIINEQARANTYSAWKSQKALGQNAIRTPNRFGNQVEG
;
A
#
# COMPACT_ATOMS: atom_id res chain seq x y z
N MET A 1 0.43 6.65 26.99
CA MET A 1 0.65 7.64 25.92
C MET A 1 0.29 6.95 24.60
N ARG A 2 -0.91 7.21 24.07
CA ARG A 2 -1.39 6.63 22.81
C ARG A 2 -0.62 7.36 21.69
N ARG A 3 0.32 6.68 21.01
CA ARG A 3 0.85 7.18 19.75
C ARG A 3 -0.21 6.85 18.72
N ASP A 4 -1.03 7.83 18.37
CA ASP A 4 -2.01 7.68 17.29
C ASP A 4 -1.24 7.38 16.00
N PRO A 5 -1.47 6.22 15.34
CA PRO A 5 -0.94 5.99 14.00
C PRO A 5 -1.56 7.04 13.05
N PRO A 6 -0.85 7.46 12.00
CA PRO A 6 -1.29 8.55 11.16
C PRO A 6 -2.31 8.04 10.12
N PHE A 7 -3.49 7.63 10.58
CA PHE A 7 -4.58 7.23 9.69
C PHE A 7 -4.98 8.41 8.79
N GLY A 8 -5.10 8.16 7.49
CA GLY A 8 -5.37 9.19 6.48
C GLY A 8 -4.21 10.16 6.19
N LYS A 9 -3.02 10.00 6.80
CA LYS A 9 -1.83 10.73 6.35
C LYS A 9 -1.06 9.88 5.36
N LEU A 10 -0.61 10.53 4.29
CA LEU A 10 0.29 9.93 3.32
C LEU A 10 1.70 9.82 3.90
N ILE A 11 2.25 8.62 3.85
CA ILE A 11 3.62 8.28 4.22
C ILE A 11 4.40 8.03 2.93
N PRO A 12 5.60 8.61 2.77
CA PRO A 12 6.46 8.28 1.66
C PRO A 12 7.26 7.00 1.95
N ALA A 13 7.27 6.05 1.02
CA ALA A 13 8.34 5.07 0.88
C ALA A 13 9.28 5.55 -0.22
N TYR A 14 10.56 5.70 0.12
CA TYR A 14 11.56 6.29 -0.76
C TYR A 14 12.80 5.41 -0.85
N ASP A 15 13.28 5.21 -2.07
CA ASP A 15 14.60 4.66 -2.33
C ASP A 15 15.31 5.55 -3.38
N PRO A 16 16.50 6.11 -3.07
CA PRO A 16 17.21 7.02 -3.96
C PRO A 16 17.79 6.34 -5.20
N SER A 17 17.92 5.01 -5.23
CA SER A 17 18.62 4.29 -6.30
C SER A 17 18.19 2.83 -6.39
N VAL A 18 16.99 2.58 -6.91
CA VAL A 18 16.53 1.25 -7.28
C VAL A 18 17.16 0.83 -8.61
N THR A 19 17.82 -0.33 -8.64
CA THR A 19 18.30 -0.99 -9.86
C THR A 19 17.83 -2.44 -9.85
N GLY A 20 17.10 -2.87 -10.87
CA GLY A 20 16.47 -4.20 -10.87
C GLY A 20 15.32 -4.23 -9.86
N PHE A 21 15.21 -5.31 -9.10
CA PHE A 21 14.11 -5.51 -8.15
C PHE A 21 14.38 -4.87 -6.78
N LYS A 22 13.39 -4.18 -6.23
CA LYS A 22 13.37 -3.74 -4.84
C LYS A 22 11.98 -3.87 -4.25
N ASN A 23 11.91 -4.40 -3.04
CA ASN A 23 10.74 -4.26 -2.19
C ASN A 23 10.77 -2.86 -1.56
N LEU A 24 9.87 -1.98 -2.00
CA LEU A 24 9.82 -0.57 -1.59
C LEU A 24 8.97 -0.39 -0.32
N ILE A 25 7.89 -1.16 -0.19
CA ILE A 25 7.08 -1.23 1.01
C ILE A 25 7.00 -2.70 1.43
N PRO A 26 7.58 -3.09 2.58
CA PRO A 26 7.60 -4.49 2.99
C PRO A 26 6.20 -5.00 3.30
N ALA A 27 5.98 -6.28 3.00
CA ALA A 27 4.79 -6.99 3.43
C ALA A 27 4.71 -6.97 4.97
N ALA A 28 3.67 -6.33 5.49
CA ALA A 28 3.35 -6.36 6.91
C ALA A 28 2.04 -7.12 7.13
N SER A 29 2.08 -8.16 7.95
CA SER A 29 0.88 -8.92 8.31
C SER A 29 -0.09 -8.04 9.09
N GLY A 30 -1.30 -7.88 8.56
CA GLY A 30 -2.38 -7.15 9.23
C GLY A 30 -2.52 -5.68 8.81
N THR A 31 -1.63 -5.16 7.96
CA THR A 31 -1.71 -3.80 7.46
C THR A 31 -2.38 -3.77 6.08
N VAL A 32 -3.39 -2.92 5.91
CA VAL A 32 -3.90 -2.54 4.59
C VAL A 32 -3.25 -1.21 4.21
N ILE A 33 -2.69 -1.17 3.01
CA ILE A 33 -1.99 0.00 2.48
C ILE A 33 -2.72 0.45 1.23
N ASP A 34 -3.04 1.74 1.16
CA ASP A 34 -3.62 2.36 -0.02
C ASP A 34 -2.60 3.26 -0.70
N LEU A 35 -2.16 2.86 -1.90
CA LEU A 35 -1.20 3.58 -2.70
C LEU A 35 -1.89 4.69 -3.48
N GLN A 36 -1.36 5.91 -3.38
CA GLN A 36 -2.03 7.13 -3.82
C GLN A 36 -1.31 7.77 -5.01
N SER A 37 0.01 7.83 -4.96
CA SER A 37 0.82 8.28 -6.10
C SER A 37 2.23 7.68 -6.06
N VAL A 38 2.88 7.72 -7.21
CA VAL A 38 4.27 7.30 -7.37
C VAL A 38 5.03 8.32 -8.21
N VAL A 39 6.25 8.62 -7.81
CA VAL A 39 7.17 9.52 -8.49
C VAL A 39 8.48 8.81 -8.73
N ILE A 40 9.00 8.94 -9.94
CA ILE A 40 10.23 8.28 -10.37
C ILE A 40 11.11 9.30 -11.06
N ALA A 41 12.39 9.30 -10.73
CA ALA A 41 13.39 10.12 -11.41
C ALA A 41 14.56 9.25 -11.89
N SER A 42 15.01 9.48 -13.11
CA SER A 42 16.25 8.92 -13.63
C SER A 42 17.37 9.95 -13.48
N ASN A 43 18.56 9.49 -13.13
CA ASN A 43 19.77 10.31 -13.19
C ASN A 43 20.77 9.58 -14.10
N GLY A 44 20.86 10.02 -15.35
CA GLY A 44 21.60 9.34 -16.42
C GLY A 44 20.66 8.76 -17.48
N ALA A 45 20.57 7.43 -17.54
CA ALA A 45 19.90 6.74 -18.64
C ALA A 45 18.38 6.77 -18.53
N ALA A 46 17.71 6.83 -19.68
CA ALA A 46 16.28 6.55 -19.77
C ALA A 46 16.00 5.13 -19.25
N GLY A 47 14.80 4.91 -18.72
CA GLY A 47 14.43 3.61 -18.21
C GLY A 47 12.94 3.48 -17.93
N THR A 48 12.59 2.36 -17.32
CA THR A 48 11.23 2.01 -16.96
C THR A 48 11.20 1.46 -15.57
N ALA A 49 10.16 1.79 -14.82
CA ALA A 49 9.87 1.19 -13.52
C ALA A 49 8.49 0.53 -13.56
N THR A 50 8.44 -0.70 -13.12
CA THR A 50 7.21 -1.49 -13.02
C THR A 50 6.91 -1.75 -11.55
N PHE A 51 5.72 -1.34 -11.13
CA PHE A 51 5.18 -1.60 -9.81
C PHE A 51 4.29 -2.83 -9.83
N SER A 52 4.49 -3.68 -8.84
CA SER A 52 3.79 -4.94 -8.71
C SER A 52 3.46 -5.26 -7.25
N THR A 53 2.43 -6.08 -7.09
CA THR A 53 2.01 -6.67 -5.82
C THR A 53 2.03 -8.18 -5.97
N ASN A 54 2.77 -8.89 -5.11
CA ASN A 54 2.93 -10.35 -5.18
C ASN A 54 3.31 -10.83 -6.59
N GLY A 55 4.22 -10.12 -7.25
CA GLY A 55 4.67 -10.44 -8.61
C GLY A 55 3.65 -10.13 -9.72
N THR A 56 2.49 -9.56 -9.42
CA THR A 56 1.51 -9.10 -10.43
C THR A 56 1.73 -7.62 -10.74
N PRO A 57 2.18 -7.25 -11.95
CA PRO A 57 2.32 -5.85 -12.33
C PRO A 57 0.96 -5.16 -12.43
N PHE A 58 0.87 -3.93 -11.92
CA PHE A 58 -0.34 -3.10 -12.06
C PHE A 58 -0.05 -1.73 -12.66
N LYS A 59 1.20 -1.25 -12.60
CA LYS A 59 1.60 0.03 -13.19
C LYS A 59 3.02 -0.04 -13.74
N THR A 60 3.24 0.53 -14.91
CA THR A 60 4.58 0.76 -15.47
C THR A 60 4.71 2.21 -15.90
N LEU A 61 5.82 2.84 -15.56
CA LEU A 61 6.16 4.20 -15.97
C LEU A 61 7.48 4.20 -16.73
N ALA A 62 7.50 4.88 -17.88
CA ALA A 62 8.72 5.17 -18.61
C ALA A 62 9.21 6.56 -18.23
N VAL A 63 10.52 6.69 -18.04
CA VAL A 63 11.17 7.96 -17.68
C VAL A 63 12.27 8.24 -18.71
N PRO A 64 12.30 9.43 -19.32
CA PRO A 64 13.40 9.80 -20.22
C PRO A 64 14.71 9.95 -19.44
N ALA A 65 15.83 10.04 -20.15
CA ALA A 65 17.14 10.28 -19.56
C ALA A 65 17.15 11.62 -18.80
N ASN A 66 17.66 11.63 -17.57
CA ASN A 66 17.68 12.78 -16.67
C ASN A 66 16.30 13.44 -16.45
N GLY A 67 15.24 12.63 -16.45
CA GLY A 67 13.86 13.09 -16.34
C GLY A 67 13.14 12.53 -15.12
N SER A 68 11.88 12.91 -14.98
CA SER A 68 10.98 12.36 -13.96
C SER A 68 9.61 12.03 -14.55
N ALA A 69 8.97 11.01 -13.98
CA ALA A 69 7.57 10.70 -14.22
C ALA A 69 6.82 10.66 -12.90
N ASP A 70 5.64 11.28 -12.89
CA ASP A 70 4.68 11.23 -11.79
C ASP A 70 3.44 10.48 -12.29
N CYS A 71 2.87 9.65 -11.44
CA CYS A 71 1.56 9.09 -11.66
C CYS A 71 0.73 9.15 -10.39
N GLU A 72 -0.38 9.87 -10.48
CA GLU A 72 -1.50 9.73 -9.56
C GLU A 72 -2.21 8.40 -9.81
N ILE A 73 -2.43 7.63 -8.75
CA ILE A 73 -3.10 6.32 -8.79
C ILE A 73 -4.54 6.45 -8.29
N GLY A 74 -4.85 7.50 -7.51
CA GLY A 74 -6.19 7.83 -7.01
C GLY A 74 -6.64 6.98 -5.83
N SER A 75 -6.44 5.67 -5.90
CA SER A 75 -6.46 4.72 -4.78
C SER A 75 -6.16 3.32 -5.33
N TYR A 76 -5.16 2.66 -4.78
CA TYR A 76 -4.85 1.26 -5.07
C TYR A 76 -4.48 0.54 -3.78
N GLU A 77 -5.43 -0.26 -3.29
CA GLU A 77 -5.25 -1.03 -2.08
C GLU A 77 -4.39 -2.26 -2.33
N LEU A 78 -3.24 -2.34 -1.66
CA LEU A 78 -2.39 -3.51 -1.66
C LEU A 78 -3.12 -4.64 -0.90
N PRO A 79 -3.06 -5.90 -1.39
CA PRO A 79 -3.62 -7.02 -0.65
C PRO A 79 -2.92 -7.18 0.71
N ILE A 80 -3.66 -7.53 1.76
CA ILE A 80 -3.12 -7.63 3.12
C ILE A 80 -1.92 -8.59 3.17
N GLY A 81 -0.83 -8.15 3.79
CA GLY A 81 0.39 -8.96 3.88
C GLY A 81 1.16 -9.03 2.56
N SER A 82 0.85 -8.14 1.62
CA SER A 82 1.62 -7.97 0.38
C SER A 82 2.44 -6.69 0.49
N GLY A 83 3.63 -6.72 -0.11
CA GLY A 83 4.46 -5.51 -0.25
C GLY A 83 4.17 -4.77 -1.55
N LEU A 84 4.75 -3.57 -1.65
CA LEU A 84 4.92 -2.90 -2.94
C LEU A 84 6.31 -3.21 -3.46
N ASP A 85 6.35 -3.94 -4.57
CA ASP A 85 7.58 -4.21 -5.28
C ASP A 85 7.72 -3.27 -6.46
N VAL A 86 8.95 -2.84 -6.73
CA VAL A 86 9.32 -2.05 -7.90
C VAL A 86 10.49 -2.72 -8.61
N THR A 87 10.38 -2.84 -9.93
CA THR A 87 11.47 -3.32 -10.79
C THR A 87 11.86 -2.23 -11.77
N THR A 88 13.13 -1.84 -11.80
CA THR A 88 13.66 -0.81 -12.70
C THR A 88 14.67 -1.39 -13.67
N THR A 89 14.69 -0.86 -14.90
CA THR A 89 15.67 -1.26 -15.92
C THR A 89 17.01 -0.52 -15.81
N THR A 90 17.02 0.64 -15.17
CA THR A 90 18.21 1.44 -14.86
C THR A 90 18.13 1.95 -13.43
N SER A 91 19.21 2.54 -12.91
CA SER A 91 19.17 3.16 -11.59
C SER A 91 18.20 4.35 -11.59
N MET A 92 17.20 4.29 -10.70
CA MET A 92 16.16 5.30 -10.58
C MET A 92 15.85 5.60 -9.11
N ALA A 93 15.60 6.87 -8.80
CA ALA A 93 15.02 7.27 -7.53
C ALA A 93 13.50 7.03 -7.59
N VAL A 94 12.95 6.32 -6.61
CA VAL A 94 11.54 5.94 -6.56
C VAL A 94 10.95 6.43 -5.25
N THR A 95 9.83 7.15 -5.34
CA THR A 95 9.01 7.55 -4.19
C THR A 95 7.59 7.05 -4.39
N ALA A 96 7.03 6.38 -3.40
CA ALA A 96 5.63 5.95 -3.38
C ALA A 96 4.94 6.59 -2.17
N TRP A 97 3.81 7.26 -2.40
CA TRP A 97 2.99 7.85 -1.34
C TRP A 97 1.80 6.95 -1.05
N TYR A 98 1.69 6.53 0.21
CA TYR A 98 0.64 5.60 0.62
C TYR A 98 0.02 6.00 1.96
N GLY A 99 -1.24 5.65 2.16
CA GLY A 99 -1.94 5.76 3.44
C GLY A 99 -2.11 4.39 4.10
N LEU A 100 -2.16 4.38 5.43
CA LEU A 100 -2.60 3.20 6.19
C LEU A 100 -4.13 3.20 6.29
N VAL A 101 -4.73 2.10 5.85
CA VAL A 101 -6.18 1.87 5.94
C VAL A 101 -6.44 1.00 7.16
N ASP A 102 -6.77 1.65 8.29
CA ASP A 102 -7.19 1.11 9.60
C ASP A 102 -6.65 -0.26 10.08
N GLU A 103 -5.94 -0.25 11.21
CA GLU A 103 -5.60 -1.43 12.01
C GLU A 103 -6.30 -1.37 13.37
N THR A 104 -7.52 -1.90 13.49
CA THR A 104 -8.16 -2.06 14.81
C THR A 104 -8.00 -3.44 15.43
N THR A 105 -7.35 -4.41 14.78
CA THR A 105 -6.96 -5.64 15.48
C THR A 105 -5.64 -6.24 14.97
N PRO A 106 -4.68 -6.53 15.86
CA PRO A 106 -3.66 -7.55 15.60
C PRO A 106 -4.41 -8.88 15.50
N ILE A 107 -4.71 -9.32 14.29
CA ILE A 107 -5.38 -10.60 14.07
C ILE A 107 -4.31 -11.67 13.88
N ILE A 108 -4.18 -12.50 14.91
CA ILE A 108 -3.16 -13.55 15.08
C ILE A 108 -3.31 -14.74 14.10
N ASN A 109 -4.35 -14.75 13.25
CA ASN A 109 -4.59 -15.83 12.29
C ASN A 109 -4.96 -15.29 10.88
N GLU A 110 -4.47 -15.96 9.84
CA GLU A 110 -4.66 -15.61 8.43
C GLU A 110 -6.15 -15.61 8.00
N GLN A 111 -6.95 -16.53 8.54
CA GLN A 111 -8.37 -16.72 8.16
C GLN A 111 -9.25 -15.57 8.64
N ALA A 112 -9.03 -15.09 9.87
CA ALA A 112 -9.72 -13.97 10.47
C ALA A 112 -9.27 -12.65 9.83
N ARG A 113 -8.04 -12.56 9.31
CA ARG A 113 -7.60 -11.43 8.46
C ARG A 113 -8.42 -11.38 7.16
N ALA A 114 -8.58 -12.51 6.47
CA ALA A 114 -9.39 -12.58 5.25
C ALA A 114 -10.87 -12.25 5.49
N ASN A 115 -11.43 -12.67 6.63
CA ASN A 115 -12.81 -12.37 7.00
C ASN A 115 -13.02 -10.89 7.34
N THR A 116 -12.13 -10.26 8.12
CA THR A 116 -12.19 -8.83 8.45
C THR A 116 -12.02 -7.97 7.20
N TYR A 117 -11.13 -8.34 6.29
CA TYR A 117 -10.97 -7.67 5.00
C TYR A 117 -12.21 -7.76 4.14
N SER A 118 -12.82 -8.96 4.04
CA SER A 118 -14.04 -9.16 3.27
C SER A 118 -15.20 -8.38 3.86
N ALA A 119 -15.35 -8.39 5.19
CA ALA A 119 -16.37 -7.63 5.90
C ALA A 119 -16.20 -6.11 5.71
N TRP A 120 -14.97 -5.61 5.82
CA TRP A 120 -14.66 -4.20 5.57
C TRP A 120 -14.91 -3.81 4.11
N LYS A 121 -14.48 -4.63 3.14
CA LYS A 121 -14.69 -4.38 1.71
C LYS A 121 -16.17 -4.34 1.36
N SER A 122 -16.97 -5.24 1.93
CA SER A 122 -18.43 -5.22 1.80
C SER A 122 -19.05 -3.96 2.43
N GLN A 123 -18.56 -3.49 3.57
CA GLN A 123 -19.06 -2.27 4.22
C GLN A 123 -18.68 -0.99 3.47
N LYS A 124 -17.46 -0.92 2.91
CA LYS A 124 -17.01 0.20 2.05
C LYS A 124 -17.84 0.28 0.77
N ALA A 125 -18.14 -0.87 0.14
CA ALA A 125 -19.01 -0.94 -1.03
C ALA A 125 -20.45 -0.48 -0.75
N LEU A 126 -20.88 -0.52 0.51
CA LEU A 126 -22.19 -0.06 0.98
C LEU A 126 -22.17 1.41 1.47
N GLY A 127 -21.03 2.12 1.38
CA GLY A 127 -20.91 3.52 1.81
C GLY A 127 -20.99 3.74 3.32
N GLN A 128 -20.80 2.68 4.12
CA GLN A 128 -20.87 2.77 5.58
C GLN A 128 -19.49 3.08 6.15
N ASN A 129 -19.32 4.28 6.71
CA ASN A 129 -18.11 4.66 7.45
C ASN A 129 -18.10 3.98 8.84
N ALA A 130 -16.96 3.37 9.15
CA ALA A 130 -16.51 2.89 10.47
C ALA A 130 -17.13 1.57 11.00
N ILE A 131 -16.38 0.48 10.78
CA ILE A 131 -15.85 -0.42 11.81
C ILE A 131 -16.73 -0.55 13.07
N ARG A 132 -17.66 -1.50 13.02
CA ARG A 132 -17.99 -2.27 14.22
C ARG A 132 -16.94 -3.38 14.33
N THR A 133 -15.84 -3.11 15.03
CA THR A 133 -14.90 -4.17 15.45
C THR A 133 -15.70 -5.31 16.08
N PRO A 134 -15.46 -6.59 15.75
CA PRO A 134 -15.84 -7.66 16.64
C PRO A 134 -15.05 -7.42 17.93
N ASN A 135 -15.75 -7.03 18.99
CA ASN A 135 -15.14 -6.94 20.31
C ASN A 135 -14.53 -8.31 20.63
N ARG A 136 -13.29 -8.32 21.12
CA ARG A 136 -12.50 -9.52 21.45
C ARG A 136 -13.15 -10.41 22.52
N PHE A 137 -14.28 -9.99 23.07
CA PHE A 137 -15.10 -10.74 24.00
C PHE A 137 -16.50 -10.83 23.39
N GLY A 138 -16.89 -12.05 23.03
CA GLY A 138 -18.21 -12.34 22.52
C GLY A 138 -19.28 -11.79 23.47
N ASN A 139 -20.01 -10.81 22.99
CA ASN A 139 -21.44 -10.63 23.17
C ASN A 139 -21.86 -9.40 22.36
N GLN A 140 -22.68 -9.64 21.34
CA GLN A 140 -23.46 -8.60 20.70
C GLN A 140 -24.42 -8.03 21.73
N VAL A 141 -24.54 -6.71 21.80
CA VAL A 141 -25.80 -6.09 22.18
C VAL A 141 -26.10 -5.05 21.13
N GLU A 142 -27.17 -5.28 20.38
CA GLU A 142 -27.76 -4.31 19.47
C GLU A 142 -28.28 -3.10 20.27
N GLY A 143 -28.07 -1.92 19.71
CA GLY A 143 -28.56 -0.63 20.14
C GLY A 143 -28.25 0.39 19.07
#